data_AF-A0A218ZE66-F1
#
_entry.id   AF-A0A218ZE66-F1
#
_cell.length_a   1.000
_cell.length_b   1.000
_cell.length_c   1.000
_cell.angle_alpha   90.00
_cell.angle_beta   90.00
_cell.angle_gamma   90.00
#
_symmetry.space_group_name_H-M   'P 1'
#
loop_
_entity.id
_entity.type
_entity.pdbx_description
1 polymer ?
#
loop_
_entity_poly.entity_id
_entity_poly.type
_entity_poly.pdbx_seq_one_letter_code
_entity_poly.pdbx_strand_id
1 'polypeptide(L)'
;MNRLLFDRSTGSLSAQQFARTQTAQLIHSIQFAPRLRFNGGEREAAFADDAQTEGAQLRASQQAANQFRVWAHQLGVNALAKDIENRFLISGGADSTIKLWDLDESRPWAKHTFKPSRVVPRTSLTHKFGISQLSFYPFDSGAFLSGSYDHHLKLYATDTMAVSADFDLGSIIYTQALSPIASHLLVACATQHPAVRLVDLRSGSSTHSLAGHHGALLSLSWSPTRENILASGGVDGTVRLWDVRKSSGALGMLDMEDSTGITGTDGMGRSARSRDSGKAHSAAVNGLQWTGDGYYLISAGHDDRVRVWDTANGANTLASFGPTLKNGHLSNLPMIASPTGSTAPSKELLFYPNEKELLVFELHEGRLLKRLRVPGPNVAAVRLRTGEGNIKSRVTGLVWIGQAGGLFSSHTDGQIRAWLPRSPEDEELDREEEDDRKRSHDDESEDIRRRRKVLDDVFRDMTRQKITFG
;
A
#
# COMPACT_ATOMS: atom_id res chain seq x y z
N MET A 1 23.82 -6.37 -29.34
CA MET A 1 23.83 -7.51 -28.39
C MET A 1 23.83 -6.93 -26.98
N ASN A 2 22.89 -7.31 -26.11
CA ASN A 2 22.85 -6.81 -24.74
C ASN A 2 24.18 -7.11 -24.04
N ARG A 3 24.88 -6.08 -23.55
CA ARG A 3 26.19 -6.21 -22.88
C ARG A 3 26.15 -7.25 -21.75
N LEU A 4 25.06 -7.28 -20.99
CA LEU A 4 24.82 -8.28 -19.94
C LEU A 4 24.77 -9.72 -20.46
N LEU A 5 24.14 -9.96 -21.62
CA LEU A 5 24.08 -11.30 -22.23
C LEU A 5 25.45 -11.71 -22.77
N PHE A 6 26.22 -10.77 -23.30
CA PHE A 6 27.59 -10.99 -23.73
C PHE A 6 28.53 -11.30 -22.55
N ASP A 7 28.42 -10.54 -21.46
CA ASP A 7 29.18 -10.78 -20.22
C ASP A 7 28.80 -12.13 -19.59
N ARG A 8 27.52 -12.54 -19.68
CA ARG A 8 27.09 -13.87 -19.27
C ARG A 8 27.67 -14.98 -20.17
N SER A 9 27.70 -14.79 -21.49
CA SER A 9 28.20 -15.80 -22.43
C SER A 9 29.72 -15.94 -22.42
N THR A 10 30.44 -14.87 -22.09
CA THR A 10 31.90 -14.87 -21.89
C THR A 10 32.32 -15.38 -20.51
N GLY A 11 31.36 -15.62 -19.61
CA GLY A 11 31.61 -16.16 -18.27
C GLY A 11 32.08 -15.12 -17.24
N SER A 12 32.12 -13.83 -17.60
CA SER A 12 32.51 -12.75 -16.67
C SER A 12 31.46 -12.50 -15.58
N LEU A 13 30.19 -12.82 -15.85
CA LEU A 13 29.09 -12.77 -14.88
C LEU A 13 28.60 -14.17 -14.49
N SER A 14 28.51 -14.42 -13.18
CA SER A 14 27.81 -15.59 -12.66
C SER A 14 26.30 -15.51 -12.94
N ALA A 15 25.62 -16.65 -12.99
CA ALA A 15 24.17 -16.70 -13.19
C ALA A 15 23.40 -15.91 -12.12
N GLN A 16 23.87 -15.95 -10.87
CA GLN A 16 23.26 -15.21 -9.75
C GLN A 16 23.47 -13.70 -9.91
N GLN A 17 24.68 -13.25 -10.25
CA GLN A 17 24.92 -11.82 -10.48
C GLN A 17 24.12 -11.31 -11.68
N PHE A 18 24.05 -12.09 -12.77
CA PHE A 18 23.23 -11.75 -13.93
C PHE A 18 21.75 -11.57 -13.55
N ALA A 19 21.16 -12.54 -12.85
CA ALA A 19 19.77 -12.47 -12.39
C ALA A 19 19.55 -11.26 -11.49
N ARG A 20 20.44 -11.01 -10.53
CA ARG A 20 20.38 -9.83 -9.64
C ARG A 20 20.44 -8.51 -10.41
N THR A 21 21.36 -8.39 -11.37
CA THR A 21 21.49 -7.17 -12.17
C THR A 21 20.26 -6.95 -13.05
N GLN A 22 19.70 -8.01 -13.64
CA GLN A 22 18.48 -7.93 -14.43
C GLN A 22 17.28 -7.52 -13.55
N THR A 23 17.10 -8.16 -12.39
CA THR A 23 16.02 -7.80 -11.45
C THR A 23 16.18 -6.38 -10.93
N ALA A 24 17.39 -5.93 -10.61
CA ALA A 24 17.65 -4.56 -10.20
C ALA A 24 17.26 -3.56 -11.30
N GLN A 25 17.59 -3.83 -12.56
CA GLN A 25 17.18 -3.00 -13.70
C GLN A 25 15.65 -2.92 -13.82
N LEU A 26 14.96 -4.05 -13.68
CA LEU A 26 13.49 -4.10 -13.70
C LEU A 26 12.88 -3.26 -12.57
N ILE A 27 13.41 -3.38 -11.35
CA ILE A 27 12.94 -2.61 -10.19
C ILE A 27 13.13 -1.11 -10.39
N HIS A 28 14.27 -0.68 -10.94
CA HIS A 28 14.49 0.74 -11.25
C HIS A 28 13.56 1.26 -12.37
N SER A 29 13.11 0.37 -13.25
CA SER A 29 12.17 0.69 -14.33
C SER A 29 10.71 0.74 -13.90
N ILE A 30 10.36 0.38 -12.65
CA ILE A 30 8.97 0.36 -12.16
C ILE A 30 8.27 1.70 -12.40
N GLN A 31 7.09 1.66 -13.02
CA GLN A 31 6.27 2.82 -13.31
C GLN A 31 4.79 2.50 -13.11
N PHE A 32 3.93 3.52 -13.13
CA PHE A 32 2.49 3.31 -13.06
C PHE A 32 2.01 2.51 -14.27
N ALA A 33 1.27 1.42 -14.03
CA ALA A 33 0.75 0.54 -15.07
C ALA A 33 -0.79 0.68 -15.15
N PRO A 34 -1.33 1.63 -15.95
CA PRO A 34 -2.77 1.89 -16.05
C PRO A 34 -3.57 0.73 -16.68
N ARG A 35 -2.87 -0.21 -17.32
CA ARG A 35 -3.43 -1.39 -17.98
C ARG A 35 -4.05 -2.41 -17.02
N LEU A 36 -3.62 -2.45 -15.76
CA LEU A 36 -4.22 -3.31 -14.74
C LEU A 36 -5.15 -2.48 -13.86
N ARG A 37 -6.43 -2.85 -13.83
CA ARG A 37 -7.47 -2.19 -13.02
C ARG A 37 -8.23 -3.20 -12.19
N PHE A 38 -8.78 -2.76 -11.06
CA PHE A 38 -9.54 -3.61 -10.13
C PHE A 38 -10.96 -3.09 -9.99
N ASN A 39 -11.94 -3.80 -10.54
CA ASN A 39 -13.35 -3.42 -10.52
C ASN A 39 -14.13 -4.24 -9.49
N GLY A 40 -14.51 -3.61 -8.39
CA GLY A 40 -15.28 -4.22 -7.32
C GLY A 40 -16.76 -4.42 -7.60
N GLY A 41 -17.27 -4.07 -8.78
CA GLY A 41 -18.66 -4.30 -9.21
C GLY A 41 -19.72 -3.35 -8.62
N GLU A 42 -19.27 -2.30 -7.94
CA GLU A 42 -20.15 -1.35 -7.25
C GLU A 42 -20.63 -0.25 -8.22
N ARG A 43 -21.97 -0.09 -8.36
CA ARG A 43 -22.58 0.89 -9.29
C ARG A 43 -22.31 2.33 -8.86
N GLU A 44 -22.11 3.21 -9.84
CA GLU A 44 -22.19 4.67 -9.65
C GLU A 44 -23.53 5.07 -9.02
N ALA A 45 -23.53 6.13 -8.21
CA ALA A 45 -24.76 6.82 -7.88
C ALA A 45 -25.33 7.34 -9.21
N ALA A 46 -26.56 6.95 -9.56
CA ALA A 46 -27.27 7.63 -10.62
C ALA A 46 -27.29 9.13 -10.26
N PHE A 47 -26.79 9.98 -11.15
CA PHE A 47 -27.08 11.41 -11.09
C PHE A 47 -28.60 11.52 -10.97
N ALA A 48 -29.08 12.08 -9.86
CA ALA A 48 -30.48 12.40 -9.71
C ALA A 48 -30.77 13.62 -10.60
N ASP A 49 -30.85 13.39 -11.91
CA ASP A 49 -31.52 14.29 -12.82
C ASP A 49 -33.01 13.92 -12.78
N ASP A 50 -33.76 14.74 -12.05
CA ASP A 50 -35.19 14.94 -12.31
C ASP A 50 -35.34 15.51 -13.73
N ALA A 51 -35.32 14.64 -14.74
CA ALA A 51 -35.80 14.95 -16.07
C ALA A 51 -36.26 13.65 -16.75
N GLN A 52 -37.57 13.46 -16.75
CA GLN A 52 -38.21 12.55 -17.69
C GLN A 52 -37.86 12.98 -19.11
N THR A 53 -37.63 11.99 -19.98
CA THR A 53 -37.55 12.08 -21.45
C THR A 53 -36.35 12.83 -22.03
N GLU A 54 -35.29 12.10 -22.41
CA GLU A 54 -34.74 12.05 -23.78
C GLU A 54 -33.46 11.18 -23.89
N GLY A 55 -33.39 10.35 -24.95
CA GLY A 55 -32.12 9.94 -25.57
C GLY A 55 -31.45 8.64 -25.09
N ALA A 56 -31.78 7.51 -25.72
CA ALA A 56 -30.98 6.27 -25.68
C ALA A 56 -29.52 6.47 -26.16
N GLN A 57 -29.23 7.55 -26.89
CA GLN A 57 -27.88 7.95 -27.32
C GLN A 57 -27.05 8.61 -26.20
N LEU A 58 -27.68 9.33 -25.26
CA LEU A 58 -27.01 9.87 -24.06
C LEU A 58 -26.61 8.75 -23.09
N ARG A 59 -27.40 7.66 -23.04
CA ARG A 59 -27.04 6.47 -22.26
C ARG A 59 -25.81 5.74 -22.81
N ALA A 60 -25.57 5.76 -24.12
CA ALA A 60 -24.41 5.13 -24.73
C ALA A 60 -23.13 5.96 -24.54
N SER A 61 -23.21 7.30 -24.63
CA SER A 61 -22.10 8.20 -24.35
C SER A 61 -21.77 8.27 -22.85
N GLN A 62 -22.79 8.22 -21.97
CA GLN A 62 -22.58 8.02 -20.53
C GLN A 62 -22.04 6.62 -20.22
N GLN A 63 -22.46 5.56 -20.92
CA GLN A 63 -21.87 4.22 -20.74
C GLN A 63 -20.40 4.14 -21.19
N ALA A 64 -20.02 4.89 -22.23
CA ALA A 64 -18.61 5.04 -22.63
C ALA A 64 -17.82 5.84 -21.60
N ALA A 65 -18.37 6.95 -21.07
CA ALA A 65 -17.79 7.71 -19.95
C ALA A 65 -17.71 6.92 -18.63
N ASN A 66 -18.66 6.01 -18.39
CA ASN A 66 -18.77 5.15 -17.21
C ASN A 66 -17.71 4.03 -17.17
N GLN A 67 -16.98 3.78 -18.26
CA GLN A 67 -15.84 2.86 -18.24
C GLN A 67 -14.58 3.47 -17.60
N PHE A 68 -14.57 4.78 -17.33
CA PHE A 68 -13.35 5.50 -16.94
C PHE A 68 -13.11 5.61 -15.43
N ARG A 69 -14.10 5.34 -14.57
CA ARG A 69 -13.92 5.33 -13.10
C ARG A 69 -14.21 3.95 -12.51
N VAL A 70 -13.17 3.15 -12.44
CA VAL A 70 -13.20 1.82 -11.83
C VAL A 70 -12.70 1.93 -10.39
N TRP A 71 -13.49 1.43 -9.43
CA TRP A 71 -13.10 1.35 -8.01
C TRP A 71 -13.05 -0.09 -7.55
N ALA A 72 -12.09 -0.39 -6.67
CA ALA A 72 -12.07 -1.64 -5.94
C ALA A 72 -13.08 -1.60 -4.78
N HIS A 73 -13.14 -0.49 -4.04
CA HIS A 73 -14.08 -0.26 -2.93
C HIS A 73 -14.60 1.19 -2.94
N GLN A 74 -15.90 1.39 -2.75
CA GLN A 74 -16.54 2.72 -2.79
C GLN A 74 -16.05 3.72 -1.73
N LEU A 75 -15.74 3.28 -0.51
CA LEU A 75 -15.36 4.17 0.60
C LEU A 75 -13.85 4.31 0.80
N GLY A 76 -13.05 3.78 -0.12
CA GLY A 76 -11.60 3.71 0.04
C GLY A 76 -11.11 2.30 0.37
N VAL A 77 -9.90 1.99 -0.07
CA VAL A 77 -9.19 0.76 0.31
C VAL A 77 -8.24 1.12 1.43
N ASN A 78 -8.33 0.45 2.58
CA ASN A 78 -7.49 0.71 3.74
C ASN A 78 -6.29 -0.23 3.82
N ALA A 79 -6.46 -1.48 3.39
CA ALA A 79 -5.43 -2.50 3.52
C ALA A 79 -5.35 -3.38 2.27
N LEU A 80 -4.15 -3.87 1.98
CA LEU A 80 -3.86 -4.88 0.99
C LEU A 80 -2.98 -5.95 1.60
N ALA A 81 -3.24 -7.20 1.24
CA ALA A 81 -2.34 -8.31 1.51
C ALA A 81 -2.36 -9.28 0.34
N LYS A 82 -1.29 -10.03 0.20
CA LYS A 82 -1.10 -10.96 -0.90
C LYS A 82 -0.58 -12.28 -0.37
N ASP A 83 -0.99 -13.30 -1.09
CA ASP A 83 -0.63 -14.67 -0.83
C ASP A 83 0.84 -14.99 -1.16
N ILE A 84 1.38 -16.00 -0.48
CA ILE A 84 2.73 -16.54 -0.60
C ILE A 84 3.01 -17.01 -2.03
N GLU A 85 2.03 -17.67 -2.66
CA GLU A 85 2.14 -18.17 -4.03
C GLU A 85 2.05 -17.06 -5.10
N ASN A 86 1.74 -15.83 -4.68
CA ASN A 86 1.52 -14.67 -5.55
C ASN A 86 0.29 -14.74 -6.46
N ARG A 87 -0.60 -15.70 -6.23
CA ARG A 87 -1.83 -15.87 -7.00
C ARG A 87 -2.96 -14.97 -6.52
N PHE A 88 -3.19 -14.91 -5.22
CA PHE A 88 -4.30 -14.15 -4.67
C PHE A 88 -3.87 -12.81 -4.05
N LEU A 89 -4.68 -11.79 -4.29
CA LEU A 89 -4.65 -10.51 -3.60
C LEU A 89 -5.94 -10.34 -2.81
N ILE A 90 -5.86 -9.86 -1.58
CA ILE A 90 -7.03 -9.43 -0.79
C ILE A 90 -6.95 -7.94 -0.51
N SER A 91 -8.10 -7.27 -0.64
CA SER A 91 -8.27 -5.87 -0.30
C SER A 91 -9.34 -5.68 0.75
N GLY A 92 -9.08 -4.79 1.70
CA GLY A 92 -9.99 -4.44 2.78
C GLY A 92 -10.40 -2.99 2.67
N GLY A 93 -11.71 -2.74 2.61
CA GLY A 93 -12.25 -1.40 2.45
C GLY A 93 -12.62 -0.74 3.77
N ALA A 94 -12.74 0.59 3.71
CA ALA A 94 -13.36 1.37 4.78
C ALA A 94 -14.88 1.10 4.93
N ASP A 95 -15.47 0.47 3.91
CA ASP A 95 -16.84 -0.04 3.85
C ASP A 95 -17.05 -1.37 4.60
N SER A 96 -16.02 -1.88 5.31
CA SER A 96 -15.98 -3.18 6.00
C SER A 96 -16.06 -4.41 5.10
N THR A 97 -15.94 -4.25 3.77
CA THR A 97 -15.92 -5.38 2.84
C THR A 97 -14.50 -5.87 2.59
N ILE A 98 -14.36 -7.18 2.41
CA ILE A 98 -13.10 -7.81 1.97
C ILE A 98 -13.34 -8.39 0.59
N LYS A 99 -12.44 -8.11 -0.36
CA LYS A 99 -12.51 -8.64 -1.73
C LYS A 99 -11.27 -9.45 -2.06
N LEU A 100 -11.46 -10.59 -2.69
CA LEU A 100 -10.40 -11.47 -3.18
C LEU A 100 -10.29 -11.32 -4.69
N TRP A 101 -9.06 -11.12 -5.17
CA TRP A 101 -8.72 -10.94 -6.56
C TRP A 101 -7.78 -12.08 -6.97
N ASP A 102 -8.11 -12.77 -8.06
CA ASP A 102 -7.22 -13.76 -8.67
C ASP A 102 -6.30 -13.03 -9.67
N LEU A 103 -4.99 -13.07 -9.43
CA LEU A 103 -3.99 -12.39 -10.24
C LEU A 103 -3.55 -13.23 -11.47
N ASP A 104 -3.79 -14.54 -11.45
CA ASP A 104 -3.40 -15.45 -12.53
C ASP A 104 -4.23 -15.22 -13.81
N GLU A 105 -5.40 -14.60 -13.69
CA GLU A 105 -6.25 -14.24 -14.84
C GLU A 105 -5.57 -13.21 -15.78
N SER A 106 -4.57 -12.48 -15.29
CA SER A 106 -3.92 -11.44 -16.07
C SER A 106 -2.87 -11.99 -17.03
N ARG A 107 -3.05 -11.68 -18.32
CA ARG A 107 -1.97 -11.80 -19.29
C ARG A 107 -0.98 -10.64 -19.10
N PRO A 108 0.33 -10.88 -19.09
CA PRO A 108 1.33 -9.86 -18.75
C PRO A 108 1.28 -8.59 -19.60
N TRP A 109 0.74 -8.66 -20.82
CA TRP A 109 0.80 -7.61 -21.86
C TRP A 109 -0.58 -7.03 -22.22
N ALA A 110 -1.68 -7.56 -21.70
CA ALA A 110 -3.02 -7.08 -22.05
C ALA A 110 -3.57 -6.08 -21.02
N LYS A 111 -4.39 -5.12 -21.48
CA LYS A 111 -5.29 -4.36 -20.59
C LYS A 111 -6.25 -5.36 -19.92
N HIS A 112 -6.19 -5.47 -18.61
CA HIS A 112 -6.98 -6.41 -17.83
C HIS A 112 -7.65 -5.70 -16.66
N THR A 113 -8.95 -5.91 -16.52
CA THR A 113 -9.73 -5.42 -15.38
C THR A 113 -10.14 -6.61 -14.54
N PHE A 114 -9.47 -6.77 -13.39
CA PHE A 114 -9.79 -7.81 -12.42
C PHE A 114 -11.20 -7.57 -11.86
N LYS A 115 -11.96 -8.66 -11.75
CA LYS A 115 -13.21 -8.70 -11.00
C LYS A 115 -12.96 -9.50 -9.71
N PRO A 116 -13.67 -9.18 -8.60
CA PRO A 116 -13.50 -9.95 -7.38
C PRO A 116 -13.99 -11.37 -7.63
N SER A 117 -13.12 -12.35 -7.38
CA SER A 117 -13.47 -13.77 -7.40
C SER A 117 -14.42 -14.09 -6.26
N ARG A 118 -14.17 -13.51 -5.08
CA ARG A 118 -15.04 -13.61 -3.90
C ARG A 118 -15.11 -12.28 -3.15
N VAL A 119 -16.22 -12.09 -2.44
CA VAL A 119 -16.49 -10.89 -1.63
C VAL A 119 -17.07 -11.32 -0.28
N VAL A 120 -16.52 -10.75 0.79
CA VAL A 120 -17.09 -10.79 2.14
C VAL A 120 -17.89 -9.51 2.34
N PRO A 121 -19.23 -9.55 2.26
CA PRO A 121 -20.07 -8.37 2.47
C PRO A 121 -20.22 -8.06 3.96
N ARG A 122 -20.65 -6.84 4.27
CA ARG A 122 -21.00 -6.45 5.64
C ARG A 122 -22.26 -7.17 6.11
N THR A 123 -22.10 -8.12 7.02
CA THR A 123 -23.15 -8.88 7.70
C THR A 123 -22.99 -8.79 9.22
N SER A 124 -23.86 -9.45 9.98
CA SER A 124 -23.75 -9.53 11.45
C SER A 124 -22.53 -10.35 11.90
N LEU A 125 -22.05 -11.30 11.09
CA LEU A 125 -20.92 -12.16 11.41
C LEU A 125 -19.56 -11.55 11.01
N THR A 126 -19.54 -10.60 10.07
CA THR A 126 -18.33 -9.95 9.58
C THR A 126 -18.02 -8.67 10.36
N HIS A 127 -17.03 -7.90 9.95
CA HIS A 127 -16.71 -6.63 10.60
C HIS A 127 -17.83 -5.60 10.47
N LYS A 128 -17.99 -4.79 11.52
CA LYS A 128 -19.00 -3.71 11.57
C LYS A 128 -18.44 -2.38 11.07
N PHE A 129 -17.15 -2.14 11.30
CA PHE A 129 -16.43 -0.95 10.90
C PHE A 129 -15.34 -1.28 9.88
N GLY A 130 -14.74 -0.24 9.29
CA GLY A 130 -13.72 -0.37 8.25
C GLY A 130 -12.55 -1.27 8.69
N ILE A 131 -12.00 -2.01 7.73
CA ILE A 131 -10.85 -2.87 7.97
C ILE A 131 -9.61 -1.97 8.11
N SER A 132 -8.79 -2.21 9.13
CA SER A 132 -7.57 -1.45 9.37
C SER A 132 -6.35 -2.12 8.75
N GLN A 133 -6.26 -3.44 8.83
CA GLN A 133 -5.13 -4.22 8.31
C GLN A 133 -5.58 -5.62 7.88
N LEU A 134 -4.94 -6.15 6.83
CA LEU A 134 -5.10 -7.53 6.36
C LEU A 134 -3.73 -8.22 6.33
N SER A 135 -3.72 -9.53 6.52
CA SER A 135 -2.52 -10.37 6.35
C SER A 135 -2.91 -11.81 6.07
N PHE A 136 -2.30 -12.42 5.06
CA PHE A 136 -2.37 -13.87 4.90
C PHE A 136 -1.60 -14.55 6.03
N TYR A 137 -1.99 -15.78 6.34
CA TYR A 137 -1.19 -16.62 7.20
C TYR A 137 0.11 -17.01 6.47
N PRO A 138 1.30 -16.79 7.07
CA PRO A 138 2.57 -16.79 6.33
C PRO A 138 3.06 -18.16 5.87
N PHE A 139 2.44 -19.26 6.33
CA PHE A 139 2.82 -20.63 5.94
C PHE A 139 1.73 -21.37 5.16
N ASP A 140 0.53 -20.78 5.07
CA ASP A 140 -0.62 -21.39 4.38
C ASP A 140 -1.53 -20.30 3.79
N SER A 141 -1.69 -20.36 2.48
CA SER A 141 -2.57 -19.52 1.65
C SER A 141 -4.06 -19.70 1.96
N GLY A 142 -4.43 -20.83 2.58
CA GLY A 142 -5.79 -21.20 2.93
C GLY A 142 -6.42 -20.35 4.03
N ALA A 143 -5.65 -19.51 4.73
CA ALA A 143 -6.15 -18.67 5.81
C ALA A 143 -5.62 -17.23 5.75
N PHE A 144 -6.47 -16.28 6.15
CA PHE A 144 -6.08 -14.88 6.32
C PHE A 144 -6.75 -14.24 7.52
N LEU A 145 -6.15 -13.16 8.02
CA LEU A 145 -6.59 -12.40 9.18
C LEU A 145 -7.00 -11.00 8.77
N SER A 146 -8.04 -10.49 9.41
CA SER A 146 -8.45 -9.09 9.30
C SER A 146 -8.58 -8.44 10.68
N GLY A 147 -7.95 -7.28 10.83
CA GLY A 147 -8.18 -6.37 11.93
C GLY A 147 -9.10 -5.23 11.51
N SER A 148 -9.95 -4.77 12.43
CA SER A 148 -10.89 -3.68 12.17
C SER A 148 -10.93 -2.67 13.31
N TYR A 149 -11.50 -1.50 13.00
CA TYR A 149 -11.86 -0.49 13.99
C TYR A 149 -12.97 -0.94 14.95
N ASP A 150 -13.60 -2.10 14.72
CA ASP A 150 -14.63 -2.68 15.60
C ASP A 150 -14.09 -3.45 16.81
N HIS A 151 -12.77 -3.42 17.05
CA HIS A 151 -12.08 -4.10 18.14
C HIS A 151 -11.87 -5.61 17.95
N HIS A 152 -12.38 -6.17 16.84
CA HIS A 152 -12.24 -7.59 16.55
C HIS A 152 -11.09 -7.88 15.61
N LEU A 153 -10.38 -8.96 15.91
CA LEU A 153 -9.49 -9.66 15.00
C LEU A 153 -10.21 -10.93 14.54
N LYS A 154 -10.42 -11.08 13.24
CA LYS A 154 -11.13 -12.22 12.66
C LYS A 154 -10.22 -13.06 11.77
N LEU A 155 -10.32 -14.37 11.91
CA LEU A 155 -9.67 -15.36 11.05
C LEU A 155 -10.66 -15.87 10.01
N TYR A 156 -10.24 -15.90 8.76
CA TYR A 156 -11.05 -16.34 7.63
C TYR A 156 -10.37 -17.51 6.92
N ALA A 157 -11.19 -18.42 6.40
CA ALA A 157 -10.75 -19.40 5.43
C ALA A 157 -10.84 -18.79 4.01
N THR A 158 -9.74 -18.81 3.26
CA THR A 158 -9.63 -18.20 1.92
C THR A 158 -10.61 -18.85 0.92
N ASP A 159 -10.77 -20.17 0.98
CA ASP A 159 -11.63 -20.89 0.03
C ASP A 159 -13.11 -20.58 0.18
N THR A 160 -13.60 -20.47 1.42
CA THR A 160 -15.02 -20.26 1.71
C THR A 160 -15.37 -18.80 1.96
N MET A 161 -14.38 -17.96 2.29
CA MET A 161 -14.56 -16.60 2.76
C MET A 161 -15.44 -16.49 4.02
N ALA A 162 -15.50 -17.58 4.80
CA ALA A 162 -16.22 -17.63 6.06
C ALA A 162 -15.30 -17.32 7.24
N VAL A 163 -15.87 -16.71 8.28
CA VAL A 163 -15.19 -16.47 9.56
C VAL A 163 -15.01 -17.81 10.27
N SER A 164 -13.76 -18.16 10.58
CA SER A 164 -13.40 -19.36 11.34
C SER A 164 -13.24 -19.07 12.83
N ALA A 165 -12.72 -17.89 13.19
CA ALA A 165 -12.54 -17.49 14.59
C ALA A 165 -12.68 -15.96 14.73
N ASP A 166 -13.13 -15.53 15.91
CA ASP A 166 -13.37 -14.13 16.26
C ASP A 166 -12.73 -13.84 17.63
N PHE A 167 -11.85 -12.84 17.67
CA PHE A 167 -11.11 -12.43 18.86
C PHE A 167 -11.42 -10.97 19.19
N ASP A 168 -12.10 -10.74 20.30
CA ASP A 168 -12.32 -9.40 20.83
C ASP A 168 -11.11 -8.93 21.67
N LEU A 169 -10.52 -7.80 21.27
CA LEU A 169 -9.39 -7.18 21.96
C LEU A 169 -9.81 -5.98 22.84
N GLY A 170 -11.09 -5.62 22.84
CA GLY A 170 -11.65 -4.50 23.62
C GLY A 170 -11.07 -3.12 23.28
N SER A 171 -10.35 -3.01 22.16
CA SER A 171 -9.66 -1.77 21.74
C SER A 171 -9.47 -1.74 20.23
N ILE A 172 -9.42 -0.54 19.65
CA ILE A 172 -9.26 -0.36 18.19
C ILE A 172 -7.94 -1.00 17.75
N ILE A 173 -7.99 -1.81 16.69
CA ILE A 173 -6.81 -2.41 16.08
C ILE A 173 -6.28 -1.50 14.98
N TYR A 174 -5.05 -0.99 15.12
CA TYR A 174 -4.40 -0.18 14.10
C TYR A 174 -3.60 -1.02 13.10
N THR A 175 -2.87 -2.01 13.61
CA THR A 175 -2.14 -2.96 12.76
C THR A 175 -2.01 -4.32 13.43
N GLN A 176 -1.70 -5.32 12.63
CA GLN A 176 -1.43 -6.68 13.05
C GLN A 176 -0.21 -7.19 12.28
N ALA A 177 0.53 -8.11 12.91
CA ALA A 177 1.67 -8.73 12.27
C ALA A 177 1.80 -10.19 12.72
N LEU A 178 2.23 -11.04 11.79
CA LEU A 178 2.61 -12.43 12.04
C LEU A 178 4.10 -12.62 11.73
N SER A 179 4.74 -13.53 12.45
CA SER A 179 6.12 -13.88 12.17
C SER A 179 6.20 -14.75 10.90
N PRO A 180 7.02 -14.39 9.91
CA PRO A 180 7.13 -15.14 8.66
C PRO A 180 7.93 -16.45 8.80
N ILE A 181 8.57 -16.68 9.95
CA ILE A 181 9.45 -17.84 10.20
C ILE A 181 9.07 -18.66 11.42
N ALA A 182 8.17 -18.16 12.27
CA ALA A 182 7.91 -18.80 13.53
C ALA A 182 7.08 -20.08 13.45
N SER A 183 7.44 -21.04 14.29
CA SER A 183 6.65 -22.25 14.55
C SER A 183 5.44 -21.99 15.44
N HIS A 184 5.43 -20.88 16.17
CA HIS A 184 4.31 -20.46 17.03
C HIS A 184 3.18 -19.80 16.23
N LEU A 185 1.95 -19.93 16.73
CA LEU A 185 0.74 -19.40 16.11
C LEU A 185 0.31 -18.04 16.68
N LEU A 186 1.29 -17.22 17.08
CA LEU A 186 1.05 -15.91 17.69
C LEU A 186 0.85 -14.82 16.64
N VAL A 187 -0.22 -14.05 16.83
CA VAL A 187 -0.50 -12.81 16.11
C VAL A 187 -0.25 -11.65 17.07
N ALA A 188 0.59 -10.71 16.67
CA ALA A 188 0.78 -9.47 17.41
C ALA A 188 -0.19 -8.40 16.90
N CYS A 189 -0.93 -7.78 17.81
CA CYS A 189 -1.91 -6.75 17.51
C CYS A 189 -1.52 -5.44 18.19
N ALA A 190 -1.41 -4.38 17.40
CA ALA A 190 -1.20 -3.02 17.85
C ALA A 190 -2.57 -2.37 17.97
N THR A 191 -2.87 -1.96 19.19
CA THR A 191 -4.18 -1.45 19.54
C THR A 191 -4.07 -0.05 20.12
N GLN A 192 -5.21 0.58 20.36
CA GLN A 192 -5.29 1.81 21.15
C GLN A 192 -4.75 1.63 22.57
N HIS A 193 -4.75 0.41 23.12
CA HIS A 193 -4.16 0.12 24.41
C HIS A 193 -2.62 0.16 24.35
N PRO A 194 -1.90 0.69 25.36
CA PRO A 194 -0.43 0.77 25.36
C PRO A 194 0.33 -0.55 25.47
N ALA A 195 -0.34 -1.69 25.41
CA ALA A 195 0.32 -2.99 25.46
C ALA A 195 0.17 -3.65 24.10
N VAL A 196 1.24 -4.29 23.61
CA VAL A 196 1.11 -5.19 22.47
C VAL A 196 0.28 -6.38 22.92
N ARG A 197 -0.84 -6.65 22.24
CA ARG A 197 -1.64 -7.85 22.50
C ARG A 197 -1.12 -8.98 21.63
N LEU A 198 -0.87 -10.14 22.22
CA LEU A 198 -0.54 -11.37 21.50
C LEU A 198 -1.74 -12.31 21.58
N VAL A 199 -2.23 -12.71 20.40
CA VAL A 199 -3.33 -13.67 20.24
C VAL A 199 -2.74 -14.98 19.77
N ASP A 200 -3.04 -16.07 20.47
CA ASP A 200 -2.65 -17.41 20.03
C ASP A 200 -3.80 -18.05 19.23
N LEU A 201 -3.56 -18.27 17.93
CA LEU A 201 -4.57 -18.87 17.06
C LEU A 201 -4.87 -20.33 17.41
N ARG A 202 -3.96 -21.04 18.12
CA ARG A 202 -4.17 -22.43 18.50
C ARG A 202 -5.17 -22.58 19.64
N SER A 203 -4.98 -21.82 20.71
CA SER A 203 -5.88 -21.83 21.87
C SER A 203 -7.11 -20.96 21.66
N GLY A 204 -7.05 -20.03 20.70
CA GLY A 204 -8.09 -19.04 20.46
C GLY A 204 -8.21 -18.00 21.56
N SER A 205 -7.17 -17.84 22.38
CA SER A 205 -7.15 -16.94 23.53
C SER A 205 -6.26 -15.72 23.28
N SER A 206 -6.63 -14.57 23.86
CA SER A 206 -5.75 -13.40 23.96
C SER A 206 -4.74 -13.61 25.10
N THR A 207 -3.76 -14.47 24.83
CA THR A 207 -2.95 -15.13 25.87
C THR A 207 -1.99 -14.19 26.59
N HIS A 208 -1.42 -13.19 25.91
CA HIS A 208 -0.31 -12.42 26.48
C HIS A 208 -0.36 -10.94 26.11
N SER A 209 0.15 -10.09 26.99
CA SER A 209 0.23 -8.65 26.78
C SER A 209 1.64 -8.17 27.13
N LEU A 210 2.30 -7.51 26.17
CA LEU A 210 3.64 -6.94 26.38
C LEU A 210 3.47 -5.49 26.82
N ALA A 211 3.56 -5.27 28.12
CA ALA A 211 3.41 -3.96 28.73
C ALA A 211 4.71 -3.16 28.66
N GLY A 212 4.61 -1.86 28.32
CA GLY A 212 5.74 -0.95 28.43
C GLY A 212 5.63 0.34 27.62
N HIS A 213 4.87 0.36 26.53
CA HIS A 213 4.61 1.63 25.82
C HIS A 213 3.74 2.57 26.66
N HIS A 214 3.84 3.86 26.37
CA HIS A 214 3.11 4.93 27.07
C HIS A 214 2.08 5.63 26.16
N GLY A 215 1.46 4.88 25.26
CA GLY A 215 0.42 5.38 24.35
C GLY A 215 -0.04 4.31 23.37
N ALA A 216 -0.98 4.65 22.49
CA ALA A 216 -1.47 3.73 21.47
C ALA A 216 -0.33 3.21 20.57
N LEU A 217 -0.44 1.96 20.14
CA LEU A 217 0.50 1.36 19.21
C LEU A 217 -0.02 1.53 17.79
N LEU A 218 0.83 2.03 16.89
CA LEU A 218 0.45 2.31 15.51
C LEU A 218 1.07 1.33 14.52
N SER A 219 2.24 0.77 14.85
CA SER A 219 3.01 -0.08 13.95
C SER A 219 3.63 -1.29 14.67
N LEU A 220 3.71 -2.41 13.95
CA LEU A 220 4.31 -3.68 14.41
C LEU A 220 5.06 -4.32 13.26
N SER A 221 6.15 -4.99 13.56
CA SER A 221 6.89 -5.76 12.55
C SER A 221 7.69 -6.89 13.22
N TRP A 222 7.44 -8.13 12.81
CA TRP A 222 8.19 -9.30 13.27
C TRP A 222 9.52 -9.40 12.54
N SER A 223 10.54 -9.87 13.25
CA SER A 223 11.85 -10.13 12.64
C SER A 223 11.76 -11.30 11.65
N PRO A 224 12.29 -11.15 10.43
CA PRO A 224 12.28 -12.23 9.44
C PRO A 224 13.37 -13.28 9.67
N THR A 225 14.31 -13.04 10.59
CA THR A 225 15.42 -13.96 10.89
C THR A 225 15.38 -14.53 12.29
N ARG A 226 14.77 -13.82 13.25
CA ARG A 226 14.68 -14.27 14.65
C ARG A 226 13.22 -14.55 15.02
N GLU A 227 12.91 -15.82 15.21
CA GLU A 227 11.54 -16.34 15.40
C GLU A 227 10.67 -15.55 16.37
N ASN A 228 11.23 -15.24 17.56
CA ASN A 228 10.49 -14.72 18.69
C ASN A 228 10.63 -13.19 18.86
N ILE A 229 11.23 -12.51 17.88
CA ILE A 229 11.54 -11.08 17.99
C ILE A 229 10.49 -10.24 17.29
N LEU A 230 9.93 -9.28 18.03
CA LEU A 230 8.94 -8.33 17.55
C LEU A 230 9.43 -6.91 17.78
N ALA A 231 9.25 -6.04 16.79
CA ALA A 231 9.39 -4.59 16.92
C ALA A 231 8.01 -3.93 16.99
N SER A 232 7.86 -2.92 17.86
CA SER A 232 6.64 -2.12 17.98
C SER A 232 6.91 -0.64 18.06
N GLY A 233 6.03 0.15 17.45
CA GLY A 233 6.11 1.61 17.38
C GLY A 233 4.84 2.24 17.96
N GLY A 234 5.04 3.19 18.88
CA GLY A 234 3.97 3.83 19.63
C GLY A 234 3.80 5.32 19.34
N VAL A 235 2.69 5.86 19.82
CA VAL A 235 2.44 7.32 19.87
C VAL A 235 3.45 8.05 20.76
N ASP A 236 4.06 7.33 21.71
CA ASP A 236 5.12 7.84 22.59
C ASP A 236 6.45 8.18 21.87
N GLY A 237 6.56 7.86 20.58
CA GLY A 237 7.77 8.10 19.78
C GLY A 237 8.88 7.07 20.03
N THR A 238 8.59 6.01 20.76
CA THR A 238 9.54 4.93 21.04
C THR A 238 9.33 3.78 20.05
N VAL A 239 10.44 3.12 19.70
CA VAL A 239 10.43 1.80 19.07
C VAL A 239 11.01 0.82 20.06
N ARG A 240 10.22 -0.19 20.42
CA ARG A 240 10.59 -1.22 21.39
C ARG A 240 10.78 -2.55 20.69
N LEU A 241 11.77 -3.31 21.15
CA LEU A 241 12.04 -4.66 20.71
C LEU A 241 11.64 -5.63 21.81
N TRP A 242 11.03 -6.75 21.45
CA TRP A 242 10.49 -7.72 22.38
C TRP A 242 10.98 -9.12 22.03
N ASP A 243 11.24 -9.94 23.05
CA ASP A 243 11.26 -11.39 22.92
C ASP A 243 9.95 -11.89 23.49
N VAL A 244 9.06 -12.44 22.67
CA VAL A 244 7.71 -12.82 23.10
C VAL A 244 7.69 -13.93 24.15
N ARG A 245 8.81 -14.62 24.36
CA ARG A 245 8.97 -15.65 25.40
C ARG A 245 9.28 -15.05 26.76
N LYS A 246 9.71 -13.79 26.82
CA LYS A 246 9.99 -13.10 28.07
C LYS A 246 8.71 -12.42 28.56
N SER A 247 8.33 -12.72 29.80
CA SER A 247 7.23 -12.02 30.48
C SER A 247 7.63 -10.65 31.01
N SER A 248 8.94 -10.41 31.24
CA SER A 248 9.45 -9.18 31.85
C SER A 248 10.13 -8.25 30.83
N GLY A 249 9.40 -7.20 30.44
CA GLY A 249 9.95 -6.01 29.79
C GLY A 249 10.35 -6.16 28.32
N ALA A 250 10.52 -5.01 27.67
CA ALA A 250 11.13 -4.95 26.34
C ALA A 250 12.62 -5.33 26.43
N LEU A 251 13.16 -5.91 25.37
CA LEU A 251 14.59 -6.16 25.21
C LEU A 251 15.41 -4.87 25.21
N GLY A 252 14.85 -3.80 24.64
CA GLY A 252 15.43 -2.48 24.62
C GLY A 252 14.63 -1.51 23.77
N MET A 253 15.01 -0.24 23.83
CA MET A 253 14.45 0.84 23.01
C MET A 253 15.48 1.41 22.05
N LEU A 254 15.04 1.79 20.87
CA LEU A 254 15.89 2.49 19.90
C LEU A 254 16.00 3.97 20.25
N ASP A 255 17.20 4.51 20.11
CA ASP A 255 17.53 5.88 20.45
C ASP A 255 18.11 6.60 19.24
N MET A 256 17.42 7.64 18.78
CA MET A 256 17.80 8.39 17.58
C MET A 256 19.14 9.09 17.67
N GLU A 257 19.63 9.37 18.88
CA GLU A 257 20.93 10.01 19.12
C GLU A 257 22.10 9.01 19.16
N ASP A 258 21.81 7.70 19.28
CA ASP A 258 22.84 6.68 19.40
C ASP A 258 23.23 6.08 18.04
N SER A 259 24.35 6.56 17.49
CA SER A 259 24.96 6.03 16.27
C SER A 259 26.00 4.93 16.52
N THR A 260 26.35 4.67 17.77
CA THR A 260 27.40 3.70 18.14
C THR A 260 26.83 2.31 18.42
N GLY A 261 25.59 2.24 18.91
CA GLY A 261 24.99 0.98 19.35
C GLY A 261 25.62 0.44 20.64
N ILE A 262 25.12 -0.70 21.11
CA ILE A 262 25.69 -1.42 22.25
C ILE A 262 26.64 -2.52 21.72
N THR A 263 27.94 -2.22 21.69
CA THR A 263 28.97 -3.17 21.27
C THR A 263 29.12 -4.32 22.29
N GLY A 264 29.30 -5.56 21.80
CA GLY A 264 29.47 -6.76 22.66
C GLY A 264 28.18 -7.41 23.15
N THR A 265 27.02 -6.95 22.68
CA THR A 265 25.72 -7.62 22.85
C THR A 265 25.14 -7.93 21.48
N ASP A 266 24.06 -8.72 21.40
CA ASP A 266 23.33 -8.98 20.15
C ASP A 266 22.58 -7.74 19.61
N GLY A 267 22.89 -6.54 20.13
CA GLY A 267 22.29 -5.25 19.80
C GLY A 267 20.93 -5.01 20.40
N MET A 268 20.43 -5.97 21.17
CA MET A 268 19.06 -6.04 21.63
C MET A 268 18.98 -6.01 23.16
N GLY A 269 19.97 -5.42 23.85
CA GLY A 269 19.88 -5.19 25.30
C GLY A 269 19.76 -6.47 26.16
N ARG A 270 20.22 -7.64 25.68
CA ARG A 270 20.21 -8.89 26.48
C ARG A 270 21.14 -8.88 27.69
N SER A 271 21.96 -7.83 27.87
CA SER A 271 22.84 -7.62 29.02
C SER A 271 22.56 -6.27 29.69
N ALA A 272 23.02 -6.11 30.94
CA ALA A 272 22.58 -5.20 32.03
C ALA A 272 22.39 -3.68 31.76
N ARG A 273 22.45 -3.21 30.52
CA ARG A 273 22.08 -1.85 30.11
C ARG A 273 20.95 -1.93 29.08
N SER A 274 19.75 -2.32 29.52
CA SER A 274 18.53 -2.06 28.75
C SER A 274 18.45 -0.54 28.54
N ARG A 275 18.25 -0.10 27.29
CA ARG A 275 17.97 1.32 26.99
C ARG A 275 16.56 1.63 27.48
N ASP A 276 16.43 1.92 28.77
CA ASP A 276 15.14 2.21 29.41
C ASP A 276 14.63 3.65 29.15
N SER A 277 15.38 4.48 28.40
CA SER A 277 15.03 5.87 28.08
C SER A 277 15.20 6.29 26.61
N GLY A 278 15.39 5.35 25.68
CA GLY A 278 15.61 5.68 24.26
C GLY A 278 14.35 6.19 23.55
N LYS A 279 14.51 7.19 22.68
CA LYS A 279 13.43 7.69 21.80
C LYS A 279 13.84 7.57 20.33
N ALA A 280 13.02 6.91 19.53
CA ALA A 280 13.33 6.64 18.14
C ALA A 280 12.98 7.82 17.22
N HIS A 281 11.90 8.55 17.52
CA HIS A 281 11.43 9.71 16.76
C HIS A 281 10.96 10.80 17.72
N SER A 282 10.98 12.07 17.31
CA SER A 282 10.48 13.15 18.18
C SER A 282 8.95 13.12 18.34
N ALA A 283 8.25 12.46 17.41
CA ALA A 283 6.80 12.26 17.38
C ALA A 283 6.43 10.77 17.21
N ALA A 284 5.14 10.46 17.10
CA ALA A 284 4.59 9.11 17.00
C ALA A 284 5.25 8.27 15.89
N VAL A 285 5.49 6.98 16.14
CA VAL A 285 6.04 6.02 15.17
C VAL A 285 4.92 5.17 14.57
N ASN A 286 4.61 5.41 13.31
CA ASN A 286 3.50 4.78 12.61
C ASN A 286 3.93 3.92 11.41
N GLY A 287 5.21 3.86 11.06
CA GLY A 287 5.73 2.92 10.07
C GLY A 287 6.88 2.11 10.64
N LEU A 288 6.81 0.78 10.53
CA LEU A 288 7.90 -0.14 10.90
C LEU A 288 8.02 -1.25 9.87
N GLN A 289 9.23 -1.49 9.38
CA GLN A 289 9.52 -2.51 8.38
C GLN A 289 10.93 -3.07 8.58
N TRP A 290 11.06 -4.39 8.73
CA TRP A 290 12.36 -5.05 8.66
C TRP A 290 12.82 -5.18 7.20
N THR A 291 14.12 -5.12 6.97
CA THR A 291 14.71 -5.62 5.74
C THR A 291 14.57 -7.13 5.68
N GLY A 292 14.42 -7.71 4.48
CA GLY A 292 14.16 -9.15 4.35
C GLY A 292 15.32 -10.04 4.84
N ASP A 293 16.54 -9.51 4.92
CA ASP A 293 17.70 -10.16 5.52
C ASP A 293 17.74 -10.02 7.06
N GLY A 294 16.86 -9.20 7.63
CA GLY A 294 16.77 -8.94 9.06
C GLY A 294 17.94 -8.18 9.66
N TYR A 295 18.85 -7.62 8.86
CA TYR A 295 19.98 -6.83 9.39
C TYR A 295 19.57 -5.42 9.79
N TYR A 296 18.56 -4.85 9.14
CA TYR A 296 18.10 -3.51 9.43
C TYR A 296 16.62 -3.47 9.77
N LEU A 297 16.28 -2.56 10.68
CA LEU A 297 14.91 -2.14 10.94
C LEU A 297 14.75 -0.71 10.41
N ILE A 298 13.61 -0.44 9.78
CA ILE A 298 13.28 0.88 9.23
C ILE A 298 12.10 1.40 10.03
N SER A 299 12.22 2.60 10.59
CA SER A 299 11.12 3.28 11.26
C SER A 299 10.80 4.61 10.59
N ALA A 300 9.50 4.91 10.48
CA ALA A 300 8.99 6.19 10.05
C ALA A 300 8.15 6.82 11.16
N GLY A 301 8.39 8.10 11.41
CA GLY A 301 7.67 8.85 12.41
C GLY A 301 6.91 10.01 11.82
N HIS A 302 5.96 10.51 12.61
CA HIS A 302 5.19 11.72 12.33
C HIS A 302 6.06 13.00 12.40
N ASP A 303 7.36 12.86 12.70
CA ASP A 303 8.38 13.90 12.62
C ASP A 303 8.91 14.13 11.19
N ASP A 304 8.23 13.57 10.17
CA ASP A 304 8.63 13.57 8.76
C ASP A 304 10.03 12.94 8.54
N ARG A 305 10.47 12.04 9.41
CA ARG A 305 11.75 11.34 9.29
C ARG A 305 11.56 9.84 9.12
N VAL A 306 12.47 9.27 8.34
CA VAL A 306 12.74 7.83 8.30
C VAL A 306 14.12 7.60 8.93
N ARG A 307 14.24 6.56 9.74
CA ARG A 307 15.51 6.13 10.34
C ARG A 307 15.73 4.66 10.04
N VAL A 308 17.00 4.29 9.85
CA VAL A 308 17.43 2.92 9.61
C VAL A 308 18.32 2.51 10.77
N TRP A 309 18.01 1.38 11.36
CA TRP A 309 18.64 0.87 12.57
C TRP A 309 19.35 -0.43 12.26
N ASP A 310 20.61 -0.53 12.64
CA ASP A 310 21.32 -1.78 12.63
C ASP A 310 20.80 -2.65 13.79
N THR A 311 20.30 -3.84 13.45
CA THR A 311 19.66 -4.76 14.40
C THR A 311 20.67 -5.60 15.19
N ALA A 312 21.94 -5.61 14.78
CA ALA A 312 23.01 -6.33 15.45
C ALA A 312 23.59 -5.56 16.63
N ASN A 313 23.47 -4.23 16.66
CA ASN A 313 23.97 -3.36 17.75
C ASN A 313 22.93 -2.32 18.23
N GLY A 314 21.81 -2.15 17.54
CA GLY A 314 20.78 -1.16 17.85
C GLY A 314 21.18 0.28 17.50
N ALA A 315 22.20 0.48 16.65
CA ALA A 315 22.71 1.78 16.24
C ALA A 315 21.84 2.41 15.15
N ASN A 316 21.65 3.73 15.21
CA ASN A 316 21.11 4.52 14.12
C ASN A 316 22.19 4.67 13.03
N THR A 317 21.91 4.26 11.80
CA THR A 317 22.88 4.39 10.69
C THR A 317 23.05 5.83 10.20
N LEU A 318 22.20 6.75 10.67
CA LEU A 318 22.17 8.16 10.27
C LEU A 318 21.93 8.40 8.77
N ALA A 319 21.33 7.42 8.08
CA ALA A 319 20.90 7.55 6.70
C ALA A 319 19.96 8.77 6.55
N SER A 320 20.24 9.62 5.55
CA SER A 320 19.54 10.90 5.38
C SER A 320 18.62 10.89 4.17
N PHE A 321 17.31 10.85 4.43
CA PHE A 321 16.27 10.80 3.39
C PHE A 321 15.79 12.20 2.91
N GLY A 322 16.51 13.25 3.30
CA GLY A 322 16.21 14.64 2.93
C GLY A 322 14.91 15.20 3.53
N PRO A 323 14.53 16.44 3.17
CA PRO A 323 13.36 17.14 3.74
C PRO A 323 12.04 16.86 3.00
N THR A 324 12.05 15.98 2.00
CA THR A 324 10.91 15.80 1.09
C THR A 324 9.83 14.85 1.59
N LEU A 325 10.12 14.15 2.69
CA LEU A 325 9.20 13.22 3.34
C LEU A 325 8.03 14.01 3.97
N LYS A 326 6.82 13.48 3.80
CA LYS A 326 5.64 13.89 4.54
C LYS A 326 4.99 12.66 5.15
N ASN A 327 4.60 12.79 6.41
CA ASN A 327 3.90 11.77 7.16
C ASN A 327 2.77 12.41 7.96
N GLY A 328 1.80 13.02 7.27
CA GLY A 328 0.75 13.83 7.90
C GLY A 328 -0.35 13.08 8.66
N HIS A 329 -0.28 11.75 8.79
CA HIS A 329 -1.39 10.95 9.29
C HIS A 329 -0.99 9.93 10.36
N LEU A 330 -1.73 9.94 11.47
CA LEU A 330 -1.57 9.01 12.60
C LEU A 330 -2.20 7.63 12.34
N SER A 331 -2.02 7.09 11.14
CA SER A 331 -2.38 5.72 10.77
C SER A 331 -1.13 4.95 10.35
N ASN A 332 -1.20 3.61 10.33
CA ASN A 332 -0.10 2.77 9.87
C ASN A 332 0.42 3.25 8.50
N LEU A 333 1.74 3.42 8.37
CA LEU A 333 2.40 3.82 7.14
C LEU A 333 3.05 2.58 6.49
N PRO A 334 2.50 2.06 5.39
CA PRO A 334 2.95 0.81 4.79
C PRO A 334 4.22 1.03 3.95
N MET A 335 5.39 1.01 4.58
CA MET A 335 6.66 1.05 3.87
C MET A 335 7.08 -0.34 3.39
N ILE A 336 7.75 -0.43 2.25
CA ILE A 336 8.33 -1.69 1.75
C ILE A 336 9.80 -1.49 1.43
N ALA A 337 10.64 -2.37 1.97
CA ALA A 337 12.01 -2.55 1.49
C ALA A 337 12.01 -3.56 0.32
N SER A 338 12.88 -3.37 -0.66
CA SER A 338 13.07 -4.33 -1.75
C SER A 338 13.41 -5.72 -1.18
N PRO A 339 12.86 -6.81 -1.74
CA PRO A 339 13.16 -8.15 -1.25
C PRO A 339 14.65 -8.49 -1.31
N THR A 340 15.08 -9.37 -0.40
CA THR A 340 16.48 -9.79 -0.29
C THR A 340 16.96 -10.42 -1.59
N GLY A 341 18.12 -9.98 -2.08
CA GLY A 341 18.72 -10.50 -3.29
C GLY A 341 18.08 -9.99 -4.58
N SER A 342 17.10 -9.08 -4.54
CA SER A 342 16.61 -8.39 -5.74
C SER A 342 17.57 -7.29 -6.23
N THR A 343 18.37 -6.74 -5.32
CA THR A 343 19.41 -5.74 -5.61
C THR A 343 20.78 -6.23 -5.14
N ALA A 344 21.83 -5.49 -5.50
CA ALA A 344 23.15 -5.74 -4.93
C ALA A 344 23.14 -5.46 -3.42
N PRO A 345 23.98 -6.13 -2.61
CA PRO A 345 24.07 -5.86 -1.18
C PRO A 345 24.32 -4.37 -0.91
N SER A 346 23.66 -3.81 0.10
CA SER A 346 23.70 -2.38 0.45
C SER A 346 23.01 -1.44 -0.55
N LYS A 347 22.47 -1.96 -1.65
CA LYS A 347 21.67 -1.22 -2.65
C LYS A 347 20.19 -1.54 -2.57
N GLU A 348 19.71 -1.97 -1.42
CA GLU A 348 18.30 -2.17 -1.13
C GLU A 348 17.55 -0.84 -1.32
N LEU A 349 16.32 -0.94 -1.82
CA LEU A 349 15.47 0.21 -2.07
C LEU A 349 14.37 0.30 -1.03
N LEU A 350 14.03 1.52 -0.64
CA LEU A 350 12.89 1.83 0.21
C LEU A 350 11.79 2.50 -0.63
N PHE A 351 10.62 1.88 -0.66
CA PHE A 351 9.39 2.45 -1.21
C PHE A 351 8.61 3.11 -0.07
N TYR A 352 8.63 4.43 -0.07
CA TYR A 352 8.02 5.27 0.96
C TYR A 352 6.76 5.95 0.42
N PRO A 353 5.56 5.65 0.96
CA PRO A 353 4.36 6.37 0.59
C PRO A 353 4.40 7.80 1.14
N ASN A 354 4.48 8.76 0.22
CA ASN A 354 4.35 10.19 0.49
C ASN A 354 2.91 10.62 0.12
N GLU A 355 2.40 11.70 0.69
CA GLU A 355 0.98 12.10 0.59
C GLU A 355 0.33 11.86 -0.79
N LYS A 356 1.01 12.27 -1.88
CA LYS A 356 0.50 12.19 -3.27
C LYS A 356 1.33 11.29 -4.19
N GLU A 357 2.42 10.72 -3.71
CA GLU A 357 3.39 10.02 -4.55
C GLU A 357 4.10 8.93 -3.78
N LEU A 358 4.62 7.92 -4.47
CA LEU A 358 5.47 6.91 -3.87
C LEU A 358 6.92 7.29 -4.15
N LEU A 359 7.70 7.55 -3.10
CA LEU A 359 9.12 7.87 -3.21
C LEU A 359 9.96 6.60 -3.16
N VAL A 360 10.96 6.51 -4.01
CA VAL A 360 11.90 5.39 -4.04
C VAL A 360 13.28 5.90 -3.64
N PHE A 361 13.80 5.42 -2.53
CA PHE A 361 15.10 5.78 -1.99
C PHE A 361 16.07 4.60 -2.03
N GLU A 362 17.36 4.88 -2.11
CA GLU A 362 18.41 3.94 -1.72
C GLU A 362 18.46 3.88 -0.19
N LEU A 363 18.33 2.69 0.39
CA LEU A 363 18.06 2.51 1.82
C LEU A 363 19.19 3.03 2.73
N HIS A 364 20.44 2.75 2.35
CA HIS A 364 21.61 3.01 3.19
C HIS A 364 22.08 4.46 3.13
N GLU A 365 22.05 5.07 1.94
CA GLU A 365 22.46 6.46 1.75
C GLU A 365 21.31 7.45 1.97
N GLY A 366 20.05 6.99 1.82
CA GLY A 366 18.87 7.85 1.80
C GLY A 366 18.72 8.67 0.51
N ARG A 367 19.45 8.32 -0.55
CA ARG A 367 19.40 9.02 -1.83
C ARG A 367 18.07 8.78 -2.54
N LEU A 368 17.36 9.85 -2.90
CA LEU A 368 16.14 9.74 -3.69
C LEU A 368 16.48 9.32 -5.13
N LEU A 369 15.88 8.22 -5.58
CA LEU A 369 16.07 7.69 -6.94
C LEU A 369 14.92 8.02 -7.87
N LYS A 370 13.68 7.87 -7.41
CA LYS A 370 12.49 8.01 -8.26
C LYS A 370 11.29 8.53 -7.49
N ARG A 371 10.42 9.26 -8.20
CA ARG A 371 9.09 9.66 -7.72
C ARG A 371 8.05 8.99 -8.61
N LEU A 372 7.23 8.14 -8.01
CA LEU A 372 6.18 7.39 -8.68
C LEU A 372 4.86 8.11 -8.45
N ARG A 373 4.29 8.64 -9.53
CA ARG A 373 3.05 9.43 -9.52
C ARG A 373 2.04 8.80 -10.46
N VAL A 374 0.78 8.93 -10.08
CA VAL A 374 -0.35 8.60 -10.94
C VAL A 374 -0.64 9.85 -11.79
N PRO A 375 -0.70 9.74 -13.12
CA PRO A 375 -1.12 10.85 -13.97
C PRO A 375 -2.56 11.25 -13.66
N GLY A 376 -2.83 12.56 -13.56
CA GLY A 376 -4.19 13.11 -13.40
C GLY A 376 -4.44 13.83 -12.07
N PRO A 377 -5.70 14.21 -11.79
CA PRO A 377 -6.07 14.96 -10.60
C PRO A 377 -5.94 14.12 -9.32
N ASN A 378 -5.31 14.70 -8.29
CA ASN A 378 -5.06 14.05 -6.99
C ASN A 378 -6.29 13.98 -6.07
N VAL A 379 -7.43 14.48 -6.53
CA VAL A 379 -8.69 14.52 -5.80
C VAL A 379 -9.65 13.60 -6.52
N ALA A 380 -10.10 12.57 -5.82
CA ALA A 380 -11.15 11.70 -6.29
C ALA A 380 -12.47 12.14 -5.66
N ALA A 381 -13.52 12.22 -6.48
CA ALA A 381 -14.87 12.25 -5.95
C ALA A 381 -15.18 10.85 -5.43
N VAL A 382 -15.42 10.75 -4.14
CA VAL A 382 -15.74 9.50 -3.44
C VAL A 382 -17.12 9.64 -2.86
N ARG A 383 -17.93 8.58 -2.98
CA ARG A 383 -19.28 8.54 -2.42
C ARG A 383 -19.18 8.25 -0.93
N LEU A 384 -19.48 9.24 -0.10
CA LEU A 384 -19.61 9.09 1.35
C LEU A 384 -21.07 8.74 1.72
N ARG A 385 -21.27 8.26 2.95
CA ARG A 385 -22.62 7.97 3.48
C ARG A 385 -23.56 9.18 3.48
N THR A 386 -23.02 10.39 3.47
CA THR A 386 -23.77 11.66 3.58
C THR A 386 -23.79 12.48 2.28
N GLY A 387 -23.30 11.93 1.16
CA GLY A 387 -23.19 12.64 -0.12
C GLY A 387 -21.85 12.37 -0.82
N GLU A 388 -21.57 13.11 -1.90
CA GLU A 388 -20.25 13.05 -2.54
C GLU A 388 -19.25 13.97 -1.82
N GLY A 389 -18.05 13.46 -1.58
CA GLY A 389 -16.96 14.21 -0.97
C GLY A 389 -15.71 14.10 -1.82
N ASN A 390 -14.94 15.19 -1.85
CA ASN A 390 -13.63 15.20 -2.46
C ASN A 390 -12.58 14.68 -1.47
N ILE A 391 -12.00 13.51 -1.76
CA ILE A 391 -10.96 12.91 -0.94
C ILE A 391 -9.62 13.05 -1.66
N LYS A 392 -8.61 13.51 -0.93
CA LYS A 392 -7.23 13.47 -1.41
C LYS A 392 -6.77 12.01 -1.41
N SER A 393 -6.38 11.50 -2.57
CA SER A 393 -5.84 10.14 -2.68
C SER A 393 -4.51 10.07 -1.95
N ARG A 394 -4.41 9.16 -0.98
CA ARG A 394 -3.16 8.77 -0.31
C ARG A 394 -3.02 7.26 -0.34
N VAL A 395 -1.78 6.79 -0.30
CA VAL A 395 -1.49 5.36 -0.19
C VAL A 395 -1.80 4.87 1.22
N THR A 396 -2.57 3.79 1.33
CA THR A 396 -3.00 3.16 2.60
C THR A 396 -2.41 1.77 2.79
N GLY A 397 -2.02 1.12 1.71
CA GLY A 397 -1.41 -0.21 1.69
C GLY A 397 -0.46 -0.33 0.51
N LEU A 398 0.64 -1.06 0.73
CA LEU A 398 1.60 -1.43 -0.30
C LEU A 398 1.83 -2.93 -0.21
N VAL A 399 2.01 -3.57 -1.37
CA VAL A 399 2.34 -5.00 -1.48
C VAL A 399 3.30 -5.22 -2.63
N TRP A 400 4.33 -6.04 -2.41
CA TRP A 400 5.30 -6.42 -3.44
C TRP A 400 4.80 -7.55 -4.35
N ILE A 401 5.04 -7.43 -5.66
CA ILE A 401 4.61 -8.40 -6.68
C ILE A 401 5.80 -9.22 -7.18
N GLY A 402 5.92 -10.45 -6.68
CA GLY A 402 6.73 -11.51 -7.29
C GLY A 402 8.22 -11.19 -7.36
N GLN A 403 8.97 -12.04 -8.06
CA GLN A 403 10.42 -11.90 -8.22
C GLN A 403 10.83 -10.98 -9.38
N ALA A 404 9.95 -10.81 -10.37
CA ALA A 404 10.20 -9.99 -11.57
C ALA A 404 10.15 -8.47 -11.30
N GLY A 405 9.82 -8.05 -10.07
CA GLY A 405 9.70 -6.66 -9.68
C GLY A 405 8.31 -6.10 -9.99
N GLY A 406 7.76 -5.33 -9.05
CA GLY A 406 6.46 -4.70 -9.16
C GLY A 406 5.81 -4.53 -7.79
N LEU A 407 4.79 -3.69 -7.72
CA LEU A 407 4.06 -3.42 -6.48
C LEU A 407 2.62 -3.01 -6.78
N PHE A 408 1.71 -3.38 -5.88
CA PHE A 408 0.37 -2.84 -5.83
C PHE A 408 0.27 -1.81 -4.70
N SER A 409 -0.46 -0.73 -4.93
CA SER A 409 -0.80 0.22 -3.89
C SER A 409 -2.30 0.44 -3.79
N SER A 410 -2.82 0.45 -2.57
CA SER A 410 -4.20 0.84 -2.28
C SER A 410 -4.27 2.29 -1.87
N HIS A 411 -5.40 2.90 -2.16
CA HIS A 411 -5.60 4.32 -1.92
C HIS A 411 -6.94 4.62 -1.26
N THR A 412 -6.98 5.76 -0.57
CA THR A 412 -8.20 6.28 0.06
C THR A 412 -9.31 6.63 -0.93
N ASP A 413 -9.00 6.79 -2.22
CA ASP A 413 -9.99 7.02 -3.27
C ASP A 413 -10.73 5.76 -3.73
N GLY A 414 -10.38 4.60 -3.18
CA GLY A 414 -11.02 3.33 -3.49
C GLY A 414 -10.36 2.56 -4.62
N GLN A 415 -9.26 3.06 -5.17
CA GLN A 415 -8.54 2.40 -6.25
C GLN A 415 -7.36 1.57 -5.75
N ILE A 416 -7.11 0.47 -6.44
CA ILE A 416 -5.86 -0.30 -6.35
C ILE A 416 -5.08 -0.03 -7.63
N ARG A 417 -3.82 0.36 -7.48
CA ARG A 417 -2.94 0.79 -8.57
C ARG A 417 -1.78 -0.16 -8.70
N ALA A 418 -1.51 -0.58 -9.93
CA ALA A 418 -0.38 -1.42 -10.28
C ALA A 418 0.83 -0.56 -10.64
N TRP A 419 2.01 -0.97 -10.19
CA TRP A 419 3.28 -0.38 -10.57
C TRP A 419 4.19 -1.51 -11.01
N LEU A 420 4.51 -1.55 -12.30
CA LEU A 420 5.23 -2.65 -12.93
C LEU A 420 6.46 -2.13 -13.66
N PRO A 421 7.50 -2.96 -13.82
CA PRO A 421 8.62 -2.67 -14.70
C PRO A 421 8.13 -2.32 -16.10
N ARG A 422 8.72 -1.29 -16.70
CA ARG A 422 8.34 -0.82 -18.03
C ARG A 422 8.62 -1.91 -19.08
N SER A 423 7.60 -2.35 -19.80
CA SER A 423 7.76 -3.23 -20.97
C SER A 423 7.77 -2.41 -22.27
N PRO A 424 8.36 -2.93 -23.37
CA PRO A 424 8.26 -2.30 -24.70
C PRO A 424 6.81 -2.12 -25.18
N GLU A 425 5.90 -2.97 -24.72
CA GLU A 425 4.47 -2.89 -25.06
C GLU A 425 3.79 -1.72 -24.34
N ASP A 426 4.25 -1.35 -23.14
CA ASP A 426 3.76 -0.14 -22.46
C ASP A 426 4.07 1.11 -23.33
N GLU A 427 5.18 1.13 -24.08
CA GLU A 427 5.49 2.24 -25.00
C GLU A 427 4.56 2.30 -26.21
N GLU A 428 4.03 1.15 -26.63
CA GLU A 428 3.07 1.07 -27.74
C GLU A 428 1.68 1.52 -27.25
N LEU A 429 1.28 1.09 -26.06
CA LEU A 429 0.06 1.56 -25.40
C LEU A 429 0.08 3.07 -25.12
N ASP A 430 1.22 3.60 -24.65
CA ASP A 430 1.39 5.05 -24.44
C ASP A 430 1.20 5.83 -25.75
N ARG A 431 1.74 5.29 -26.87
CA ARG A 431 1.56 5.88 -28.22
C ARG A 431 0.11 5.84 -28.68
N GLU A 432 -0.57 4.71 -28.50
CA GLU A 432 -2.00 4.58 -28.82
C GLU A 432 -2.84 5.57 -28.01
N GLU A 433 -2.61 5.70 -26.70
CA GLU A 433 -3.33 6.64 -25.85
C GLU A 433 -3.05 8.11 -26.21
N GLU A 434 -1.82 8.46 -26.59
CA GLU A 434 -1.50 9.79 -27.10
C GLU A 434 -2.22 10.09 -28.42
N ASP A 435 -2.29 9.12 -29.33
CA ASP A 435 -2.96 9.28 -30.61
C ASP A 435 -4.48 9.39 -30.45
N ASP A 436 -5.08 8.63 -29.53
CA ASP A 436 -6.49 8.77 -29.17
C ASP A 436 -6.80 10.14 -28.53
N ARG A 437 -5.91 10.64 -27.66
CA ARG A 437 -6.07 11.99 -27.08
C ARG A 437 -6.00 13.06 -28.16
N LYS A 438 -5.06 12.95 -29.12
CA LYS A 438 -4.97 13.89 -30.25
C LYS A 438 -6.25 13.86 -31.08
N ARG A 439 -6.75 12.67 -31.42
CA ARG A 439 -8.04 12.52 -32.14
C ARG A 439 -9.21 13.15 -31.39
N SER A 440 -9.32 12.92 -30.08
CA SER A 440 -10.39 13.53 -29.26
C SER A 440 -10.29 15.06 -29.21
N HIS A 441 -9.08 15.61 -29.17
CA HIS A 441 -8.87 17.05 -29.15
C HIS A 441 -9.18 17.68 -30.50
N ASP A 442 -8.83 17.00 -31.59
CA ASP A 442 -9.18 17.40 -32.95
C ASP A 442 -10.71 17.41 -33.15
N ASP A 443 -11.42 16.37 -32.69
CA ASP A 443 -12.88 16.27 -32.73
C ASP A 443 -13.56 17.40 -31.91
N GLU A 444 -13.10 17.64 -30.67
CA GLU A 444 -13.61 18.77 -29.86
C GLU A 444 -13.36 20.12 -30.55
N SER A 445 -12.20 20.30 -31.18
CA SER A 445 -11.85 21.53 -31.88
C SER A 445 -12.74 21.76 -33.12
N GLU A 446 -13.04 20.70 -33.86
CA GLU A 446 -13.95 20.71 -35.00
C GLU A 446 -15.39 21.01 -34.57
N ASP A 447 -15.86 20.43 -33.46
CA ASP A 447 -17.19 20.72 -32.92
C ASP A 447 -17.31 22.15 -32.42
N ILE A 448 -16.27 22.70 -31.77
CA ILE A 448 -16.22 24.12 -31.39
C ILE A 448 -16.27 25.01 -32.62
N ARG A 449 -15.53 24.67 -33.69
CA ARG A 449 -15.57 25.40 -34.97
C ARG A 449 -16.95 25.36 -35.61
N ARG A 450 -17.62 24.20 -35.62
CA ARG A 450 -18.99 24.06 -36.14
C ARG A 450 -19.98 24.91 -35.35
N ARG A 451 -19.93 24.88 -34.01
CA ARG A 451 -20.79 25.71 -33.15
C ARG A 451 -20.57 27.20 -33.39
N ARG A 452 -19.31 27.63 -33.54
CA ARG A 452 -18.98 29.03 -33.87
C ARG A 452 -19.55 29.43 -35.23
N LYS A 453 -19.42 28.57 -36.24
CA LYS A 453 -19.97 28.83 -37.58
C LYS A 453 -21.49 28.99 -37.58
N VAL A 454 -22.20 28.13 -36.84
CA VAL A 454 -23.67 28.24 -36.68
C VAL A 454 -24.05 29.55 -35.99
N LEU A 455 -23.32 29.97 -34.95
CA LEU A 455 -23.55 31.25 -34.28
C LEU A 455 -23.31 32.44 -35.20
N ASP A 456 -22.26 32.41 -36.01
CA ASP A 456 -21.94 33.46 -36.98
C ASP A 456 -23.02 33.56 -38.08
N ASP A 457 -23.52 32.42 -38.56
CA ASP A 457 -24.62 32.38 -39.54
C ASP A 457 -25.93 32.94 -38.95
N VAL A 458 -26.27 32.60 -37.71
CA VAL A 458 -27.44 33.14 -36.99
C VAL A 458 -27.31 34.66 -36.74
N PHE A 459 -26.13 35.13 -36.34
CA PHE A 459 -25.86 36.55 -36.15
C PHE A 459 -25.99 37.34 -37.46
N ARG A 460 -25.49 36.76 -38.55
CA ARG A 460 -25.56 37.35 -39.89
C ARG A 460 -26.99 37.39 -40.44
N ASP A 461 -27.84 36.44 -40.06
CA ASP A 461 -29.25 36.44 -40.42
C ASP A 461 -30.04 37.50 -39.64
N MET A 462 -29.78 37.63 -38.33
CA MET A 462 -30.37 38.66 -37.48
C MET A 462 -30.01 40.09 -37.90
N THR A 463 -28.78 40.32 -38.37
CA THR A 463 -28.31 41.65 -38.80
C THR A 463 -28.79 42.05 -40.20
N ARG A 464 -29.38 41.13 -40.98
CA ARG A 464 -29.96 41.42 -42.31
C ARG A 464 -31.41 41.87 -42.26
N GLN A 465 -32.12 41.64 -41.16
CA GLN A 465 -33.48 42.14 -40.99
C GLN A 465 -33.44 43.65 -40.68
N LYS A 466 -33.81 44.48 -41.65
CA LYS A 466 -34.06 45.91 -41.42
C LYS A 466 -35.27 46.05 -40.49
N ILE A 467 -35.03 46.41 -39.24
CA ILE A 467 -36.08 46.79 -38.30
C ILE A 467 -36.68 48.10 -38.81
N THR A 468 -37.87 48.03 -39.40
CA THR A 468 -38.69 49.22 -39.69
C THR A 468 -39.52 49.51 -38.45
N PHE A 469 -39.22 50.63 -37.79
CA PHE A 469 -40.10 51.21 -36.78
C PHE A 469 -41.26 51.89 -37.52
N GLY A 470 -42.47 51.34 -37.34
CA GLY A 470 -43.71 51.93 -37.82
C GLY A 470 -44.21 53.04 -36.92
#